data_AF-A0A2D6ASQ2-F1
#
_entry.id   AF-A0A2D6ASQ2-F1
#
_cell.length_a   1.000
_cell.length_b   1.000
_cell.length_c   1.000
_cell.angle_alpha   90.00
_cell.angle_beta   90.00
_cell.angle_gamma   90.00
#
_symmetry.space_group_name_H-M   'P 1'
#
loop_
_entity.id
_entity.type
_entity.pdbx_description
1 polymer ?
#
loop_
_entity_poly.entity_id
_entity_poly.type
_entity_poly.pdbx_seq_one_letter_code
_entity_poly.pdbx_strand_id
1 'polypeptide(L)'
;MELLLPEWAPNIHPLVIHFPIALWIVALIFDLLGIIRPNNWIRNSTVALYTLAVMSVVAAVISGRQAIDAVNVPFQGEVTAGNHSDWGHYALYFFASYVIIRLFVFWNRWDKKRAVAILLLLLGIIGAGLVAKTADLGGKLVYKYGVGTKQ
;
A
#
# COMPACT_ATOMS: atom_id res chain seq x y z
N MET A 1 -12.20 17.05 17.27
CA MET A 1 -11.19 16.09 16.75
C MET A 1 -9.83 16.77 16.54
N GLU A 2 -9.62 18.01 17.04
CA GLU A 2 -8.34 18.74 16.97
C GLU A 2 -7.26 18.21 17.93
N LEU A 3 -7.59 17.28 18.84
CA LEU A 3 -6.71 16.90 19.95
C LEU A 3 -5.70 15.77 19.64
N LEU A 4 -5.65 15.22 18.42
CA LEU A 4 -4.86 14.02 18.12
C LEU A 4 -3.76 14.23 17.07
N LEU A 5 -3.68 15.39 16.43
CA LEU A 5 -2.65 15.66 15.42
C LEU A 5 -1.66 16.73 15.86
N PRO A 6 -0.37 16.56 15.54
CA PRO A 6 0.60 17.63 15.72
C PRO A 6 0.20 18.87 14.92
N GLU A 7 0.46 20.07 15.46
CA GLU A 7 0.12 21.34 14.79
C GLU A 7 0.73 21.50 13.38
N TRP A 8 1.81 20.78 13.10
CA TRP A 8 2.47 20.80 11.79
C TRP A 8 1.83 19.88 10.74
N ALA A 9 0.95 18.96 11.15
CA ALA A 9 0.35 17.96 10.27
C ALA A 9 -1.06 18.41 9.83
N PRO A 10 -1.25 18.82 8.56
CA PRO A 10 -2.56 19.30 8.10
C PRO A 10 -3.62 18.19 8.05
N ASN A 11 -3.20 16.93 7.94
CA ASN A 11 -4.06 15.75 7.95
C ASN A 11 -3.24 14.48 8.24
N ILE A 12 -3.94 13.35 8.43
CA ILE A 12 -3.31 12.07 8.79
C ILE A 12 -2.70 11.30 7.62
N HIS A 13 -3.05 11.66 6.38
CA HIS A 13 -2.76 10.83 5.22
C HIS A 13 -1.25 10.57 5.04
N PRO A 14 -0.35 11.58 5.10
CA PRO A 14 1.09 11.37 5.07
C PRO A 14 1.63 10.43 6.15
N LEU A 15 0.96 10.32 7.29
CA LEU A 15 1.35 9.40 8.37
C LEU A 15 0.96 7.96 8.03
N VAL A 16 -0.27 7.77 7.53
CA VAL A 16 -0.85 6.45 7.26
C VAL A 16 -0.23 5.75 6.04
N ILE A 17 0.26 6.49 5.04
CA ILE A 17 0.82 5.89 3.81
C ILE A 17 2.08 5.04 4.02
N HIS A 18 2.77 5.17 5.16
CA HIS A 18 3.96 4.36 5.46
C HIS A 18 3.61 2.88 5.67
N PHE A 19 2.42 2.59 6.19
CA PHE A 19 1.99 1.23 6.49
C PHE A 19 1.78 0.38 5.22
N PRO A 20 1.04 0.84 4.18
CA PRO A 20 0.97 0.14 2.90
C PRO A 20 2.34 -0.24 2.32
N ILE A 21 3.29 0.69 2.37
CA ILE A 21 4.62 0.51 1.81
C ILE A 21 5.40 -0.53 2.62
N ALA A 22 5.55 -0.31 3.93
CA ALA A 22 6.35 -1.17 4.78
C ALA A 22 5.77 -2.59 4.87
N LEU A 23 4.46 -2.72 5.09
CA LEU A 23 3.81 -4.03 5.24
C LEU A 23 3.88 -4.85 3.95
N TRP A 24 3.67 -4.24 2.78
CA TRP A 24 3.74 -4.96 1.51
C TRP A 24 5.16 -5.46 1.22
N ILE A 25 6.19 -4.63 1.45
CA ILE A 25 7.59 -5.01 1.26
C ILE A 25 8.02 -6.09 2.26
N VAL A 26 7.62 -5.98 3.52
CA VAL A 26 7.91 -7.02 4.53
C VAL A 26 7.19 -8.33 4.19
N ALA A 27 5.95 -8.28 3.70
CA ALA A 27 5.23 -9.46 3.22
C ALA A 27 5.97 -10.16 2.06
N LEU A 28 6.55 -9.39 1.13
CA LEU A 28 7.37 -9.91 0.04
C LEU A 28 8.65 -10.61 0.52
N ILE A 29 9.31 -10.06 1.54
CA ILE A 29 10.47 -10.71 2.16
C ILE A 29 10.04 -12.05 2.78
N PHE A 30 8.92 -12.07 3.50
CA PHE A 30 8.37 -13.28 4.09
C PHE A 30 7.97 -14.32 3.03
N ASP A 31 7.46 -13.89 1.88
CA ASP A 31 7.22 -14.76 0.73
C ASP A 31 8.47 -15.46 0.23
N LEU A 32 9.51 -14.67 -0.02
CA LEU A 32 10.79 -15.19 -0.48
C LEU A 32 11.37 -16.17 0.55
N LEU A 33 11.31 -15.81 1.83
CA LEU A 33 11.72 -16.68 2.93
C LEU A 33 10.89 -17.97 2.98
N GLY A 34 9.59 -17.91 2.72
CA GLY A 34 8.71 -19.08 2.69
C GLY A 34 9.05 -20.06 1.56
N ILE A 35 9.57 -19.57 0.43
CA ILE A 35 10.06 -20.40 -0.68
C ILE A 35 11.41 -21.05 -0.35
N ILE A 36 12.31 -20.31 0.32
CA ILE A 36 13.67 -20.79 0.65
C ILE A 36 13.63 -21.73 1.87
N ARG A 37 12.85 -21.39 2.89
CA ARG A 37 12.71 -22.11 4.17
C ARG A 37 11.23 -22.29 4.51
N PRO A 38 10.55 -23.27 3.92
CA PRO A 38 9.12 -23.47 4.15
C PRO A 38 8.85 -23.81 5.62
N ASN A 39 8.10 -22.94 6.30
CA ASN A 39 7.67 -23.09 7.69
C ASN A 39 6.24 -22.57 7.82
N ASN A 40 5.40 -23.27 8.59
CA ASN A 40 4.02 -22.84 8.87
C ASN A 40 3.94 -21.46 9.54
N TRP A 41 4.91 -21.10 10.40
CA TRP A 41 4.95 -19.76 11.00
C TRP A 41 5.15 -18.69 9.93
N ILE A 42 6.18 -18.84 9.08
CA ILE A 42 6.46 -17.89 7.97
C ILE A 42 5.23 -17.79 7.07
N ARG A 43 4.66 -18.92 6.67
CA ARG A 43 3.46 -19.00 5.83
C ARG A 43 2.27 -18.22 6.42
N ASN A 44 1.98 -18.41 7.70
CA ASN A 44 0.88 -17.71 8.37
C ASN A 44 1.18 -16.20 8.50
N SER A 45 2.42 -15.84 8.85
CA SER A 45 2.87 -14.45 8.92
C SER A 45 2.79 -13.75 7.56
N THR A 46 3.19 -14.40 6.47
CA THR A 46 3.07 -13.88 5.10
C THR A 46 1.63 -13.46 4.79
N VAL A 47 0.66 -14.35 5.03
CA VAL A 47 -0.76 -14.04 4.76
C VAL A 47 -1.25 -12.91 5.66
N ALA A 48 -0.93 -12.95 6.95
CA ALA A 48 -1.30 -11.88 7.88
C ALA A 48 -0.74 -10.51 7.46
N LEU A 49 0.52 -10.46 7.03
CA LEU A 49 1.17 -9.23 6.56
C LEU A 49 0.50 -8.66 5.30
N TYR A 50 0.20 -9.49 4.31
CA TYR A 50 -0.54 -9.02 3.12
C TYR A 50 -1.96 -8.54 3.46
N THR A 51 -2.66 -9.22 4.36
CA THR A 51 -3.98 -8.77 4.83
C THR A 51 -3.89 -7.43 5.55
N LEU A 52 -2.92 -7.26 6.46
CA LEU A 52 -2.66 -5.98 7.13
C LEU A 52 -2.28 -4.87 6.14
N ALA A 53 -1.48 -5.18 5.13
CA ALA A 53 -1.13 -4.24 4.08
C ALA A 53 -2.37 -3.74 3.32
N VAL A 54 -3.29 -4.64 2.92
CA VAL A 54 -4.56 -4.24 2.29
C VAL A 54 -5.40 -3.35 3.20
N MET A 55 -5.56 -3.71 4.47
CA MET A 55 -6.32 -2.88 5.42
C MET A 55 -5.72 -1.49 5.55
N SER A 56 -4.39 -1.39 5.55
CA SER A 56 -3.70 -0.10 5.58
C SER A 56 -3.86 0.70 4.28
N VAL A 57 -3.99 0.04 3.12
CA VAL A 57 -4.28 0.70 1.83
C VAL A 57 -5.69 1.27 1.84
N VAL A 58 -6.68 0.54 2.37
CA VAL A 58 -8.04 1.06 2.57
C VAL A 58 -8.00 2.32 3.43
N ALA A 59 -7.27 2.30 4.55
CA ALA A 59 -7.11 3.47 5.40
C ALA A 59 -6.40 4.63 4.67
N ALA A 60 -5.40 4.35 3.84
CA ALA A 60 -4.70 5.34 3.05
C ALA A 60 -5.61 6.01 1.99
N VAL A 61 -6.44 5.23 1.29
CA VAL A 61 -7.40 5.77 0.30
C VAL A 61 -8.46 6.64 0.96
N ILE A 62 -9.04 6.18 2.07
CA ILE A 62 -10.05 6.94 2.82
C ILE A 62 -9.45 8.26 3.35
N SER A 63 -8.28 8.19 4.00
CA SER A 63 -7.61 9.39 4.51
C SER A 63 -7.16 10.33 3.40
N GLY A 64 -6.75 9.81 2.24
CA GLY A 64 -6.36 10.62 1.07
C GLY A 64 -7.54 11.40 0.49
N ARG A 65 -8.71 10.76 0.40
CA ARG A 65 -9.96 11.41 -0.01
C ARG A 65 -10.37 12.53 0.94
N GLN A 66 -10.12 12.38 2.25
CA GLN A 66 -10.38 13.43 3.23
C GLN A 66 -9.31 14.54 3.17
N ALA A 67 -8.06 14.18 2.88
CA ALA A 67 -6.94 15.11 2.85
C ALA A 67 -7.03 16.13 1.72
N ILE A 68 -7.61 15.76 0.56
CA ILE A 68 -7.69 16.66 -0.61
C ILE A 68 -8.50 17.93 -0.30
N ASP A 69 -9.56 17.81 0.51
CA ASP A 69 -10.40 18.93 0.93
C ASP A 69 -9.70 19.82 1.97
N ALA A 70 -8.64 19.33 2.61
CA ALA A 70 -7.89 20.01 3.67
C ALA A 70 -6.59 20.67 3.18
N VAL A 71 -6.24 20.54 1.90
CA VAL A 71 -4.99 21.09 1.33
C VAL A 71 -5.27 21.90 0.07
N ASN A 72 -4.48 22.95 -0.15
CA ASN A 72 -4.50 23.66 -1.42
C ASN A 72 -3.59 22.93 -2.42
N VAL A 73 -4.13 22.58 -3.59
CA VAL A 73 -3.37 21.97 -4.69
C VAL A 73 -3.17 23.03 -5.77
N PRO A 74 -1.94 23.47 -6.06
CA PRO A 74 -1.69 24.41 -7.15
C PRO A 74 -2.14 23.83 -8.49
N PHE A 75 -2.56 24.68 -9.43
CA PHE A 75 -3.02 24.28 -10.76
C PHE A 75 -2.04 23.32 -11.48
N GLN A 76 -0.73 23.57 -11.37
CA GLN A 76 0.31 22.70 -11.97
C GLN A 76 0.38 21.29 -11.33
N GLY A 77 -0.18 21.13 -10.13
CA GLY A 77 -0.22 19.88 -9.37
C GLY A 77 -1.51 19.07 -9.54
N GLU A 78 -2.60 19.66 -10.04
CA GLU A 78 -3.92 19.01 -10.11
C GLU A 78 -3.90 17.68 -10.89
N VAL A 79 -3.27 17.65 -12.06
CA VAL A 79 -3.13 16.41 -12.86
C VAL A 79 -2.33 15.35 -12.10
N THR A 80 -1.33 15.76 -11.30
CA THR A 80 -0.56 14.82 -10.48
C THR A 80 -1.41 14.30 -9.31
N ALA A 81 -2.29 15.13 -8.75
CA ALA A 81 -3.18 14.75 -7.66
C ALA A 81 -4.25 13.75 -8.14
N GLY A 82 -4.85 14.01 -9.30
CA GLY A 82 -5.76 13.06 -9.97
C GLY A 82 -5.09 11.72 -10.24
N ASN A 83 -3.91 11.74 -10.87
CA ASN A 83 -3.14 10.52 -11.12
C ASN A 83 -2.77 9.79 -9.82
N HIS A 84 -2.36 10.50 -8.76
CA HIS A 84 -2.05 9.87 -7.47
C HIS A 84 -3.28 9.15 -6.90
N SER A 85 -4.45 9.79 -6.96
CA SER A 85 -5.72 9.19 -6.56
C SER A 85 -6.05 7.94 -7.38
N ASP A 86 -5.95 8.01 -8.72
CA ASP A 86 -6.26 6.89 -9.60
C ASP A 86 -5.34 5.69 -9.32
N TRP A 87 -4.03 5.93 -9.21
CA TRP A 87 -3.06 4.89 -8.86
C TRP A 87 -3.30 4.31 -7.47
N GLY A 88 -3.74 5.13 -6.50
CA GLY A 88 -4.18 4.65 -5.19
C GLY A 88 -5.36 3.68 -5.28
N HIS A 89 -6.35 3.96 -6.14
CA HIS A 89 -7.48 3.05 -6.38
C HIS A 89 -7.06 1.79 -7.13
N TYR A 90 -6.19 1.90 -8.15
CA TYR A 90 -5.63 0.73 -8.85
C TYR A 90 -4.87 -0.18 -7.89
N ALA A 91 -4.07 0.40 -7.00
CA ALA A 91 -3.38 -0.34 -5.95
C ALA A 91 -4.38 -1.03 -5.01
N LEU A 92 -5.43 -0.34 -4.56
CA LEU A 92 -6.49 -0.93 -3.75
C LEU A 92 -7.15 -2.13 -4.43
N TYR A 93 -7.58 -2.00 -5.68
CA TYR A 93 -8.24 -3.09 -6.41
C TYR A 93 -7.30 -4.29 -6.61
N PHE A 94 -6.04 -4.02 -6.97
CA PHE A 94 -5.04 -5.06 -7.12
C PHE A 94 -4.77 -5.78 -5.80
N PHE A 95 -4.52 -5.06 -4.71
CA PHE A 95 -4.20 -5.69 -3.42
C PHE A 95 -5.38 -6.43 -2.81
N ALA A 96 -6.60 -5.91 -2.94
CA ALA A 96 -7.81 -6.60 -2.51
C ALA A 96 -7.96 -7.94 -3.26
N SER A 97 -7.83 -7.91 -4.58
CA SER A 97 -7.88 -9.12 -5.42
C SER A 97 -6.77 -10.10 -5.06
N TYR A 98 -5.54 -9.60 -4.86
CA TYR A 98 -4.39 -10.39 -4.46
C TYR A 98 -4.60 -11.12 -3.14
N VAL A 99 -5.08 -10.43 -2.11
CA VAL A 99 -5.34 -11.05 -0.79
C VAL A 99 -6.47 -12.06 -0.87
N ILE A 100 -7.53 -11.82 -1.63
CA ILE A 100 -8.60 -12.80 -1.84
C ILE A 100 -8.05 -14.08 -2.47
N ILE A 101 -7.30 -13.96 -3.57
CA ILE A 101 -6.66 -15.11 -4.24
C ILE A 101 -5.71 -15.82 -3.29
N ARG A 102 -4.90 -15.07 -2.55
CA ARG A 102 -3.91 -15.62 -1.64
C ARG A 102 -4.54 -16.37 -0.48
N LEU A 103 -5.60 -15.83 0.10
CA LEU A 103 -6.40 -16.49 1.13
C LEU A 103 -7.00 -17.80 0.61
N PHE A 104 -7.60 -17.78 -0.58
CA PHE A 104 -8.12 -18.98 -1.22
C PHE A 104 -7.03 -20.06 -1.40
N VAL A 105 -5.89 -19.67 -1.98
CA VAL A 105 -4.73 -20.55 -2.15
C VAL A 105 -4.20 -21.08 -0.82
N PHE A 106 -4.20 -20.26 0.23
CA PHE A 106 -3.81 -20.63 1.59
C PHE A 106 -4.77 -21.65 2.22
N TRP A 107 -6.08 -21.44 2.11
CA TRP A 107 -7.09 -22.37 2.65
C TRP A 107 -7.00 -23.75 1.99
N ASN A 108 -6.81 -23.78 0.67
CA ASN A 108 -6.64 -25.01 -0.09
C ASN A 108 -5.22 -25.60 0.02
N ARG A 109 -4.30 -24.95 0.77
CA ARG A 109 -2.89 -25.34 0.95
C ARG A 109 -2.10 -25.45 -0.37
N TRP A 110 -2.55 -24.78 -1.42
CA TRP A 110 -1.90 -24.80 -2.73
C TRP A 110 -0.60 -23.99 -2.75
N ASP A 111 -0.45 -23.03 -1.85
CA ASP A 111 0.78 -22.28 -1.61
C ASP A 111 1.98 -23.16 -1.20
N LYS A 112 1.75 -24.40 -0.76
CA LYS A 112 2.83 -25.38 -0.52
C LYS A 112 3.49 -25.86 -1.81
N LYS A 113 2.84 -25.71 -2.96
CA LYS A 113 3.42 -26.02 -4.28
C LYS A 113 4.38 -24.89 -4.66
N ARG A 114 5.66 -25.21 -4.87
CA ARG A 114 6.70 -24.21 -5.15
C ARG A 114 6.37 -23.30 -6.33
N ALA A 115 5.78 -23.83 -7.40
CA ALA A 115 5.36 -23.04 -8.56
C ALA A 115 4.28 -21.99 -8.22
N VAL A 116 3.31 -22.35 -7.36
CA VAL A 116 2.25 -21.44 -6.90
C VAL A 116 2.85 -20.36 -5.99
N ALA A 117 3.75 -20.75 -5.08
CA ALA A 117 4.45 -19.79 -4.22
C ALA A 117 5.27 -18.76 -5.01
N ILE A 118 6.01 -19.22 -6.02
CA ILE A 118 6.78 -18.33 -6.92
C ILE A 118 5.83 -17.40 -7.70
N LEU A 119 4.71 -17.91 -8.22
CA LEU A 119 3.73 -17.08 -8.92
C LEU A 119 3.16 -15.98 -8.00
N LEU A 120 2.79 -16.34 -6.76
CA LEU A 120 2.32 -15.37 -5.77
C LEU A 120 3.37 -14.32 -5.42
N LEU A 121 4.64 -14.70 -5.31
CA LEU A 121 5.75 -13.76 -5.10
C LEU A 121 5.88 -12.80 -6.29
N LEU A 122 5.87 -13.31 -7.52
CA LEU A 122 5.96 -12.47 -8.73
C LEU A 122 4.80 -11.47 -8.82
N LEU A 123 3.58 -11.91 -8.55
CA LEU A 123 2.42 -11.03 -8.46
C LEU A 123 2.57 -10.00 -7.33
N GLY A 124 3.12 -10.40 -6.19
CA GLY A 124 3.42 -9.47 -5.10
C GLY A 124 4.42 -8.37 -5.49
N ILE A 125 5.44 -8.72 -6.28
CA ILE A 125 6.45 -7.78 -6.82
C ILE A 125 5.79 -6.75 -7.75
N ILE A 126 4.86 -7.19 -8.60
CA ILE A 126 4.04 -6.26 -9.41
C ILE A 126 3.30 -5.28 -8.47
N GLY A 127 2.73 -5.80 -7.39
CA GLY A 127 2.11 -4.99 -6.35
C GLY A 127 3.04 -3.93 -5.74
N ALA A 128 4.30 -4.27 -5.46
CA ALA A 128 5.28 -3.29 -5.00
C ALA A 128 5.55 -2.18 -6.03
N GLY A 129 5.49 -2.51 -7.33
CA GLY A 129 5.53 -1.52 -8.40
C GLY A 129 4.36 -0.53 -8.35
N LEU A 130 3.14 -0.99 -8.07
CA LEU A 130 1.97 -0.12 -7.91
C LEU A 130 2.14 0.81 -6.69
N VAL A 131 2.63 0.27 -5.55
CA VAL A 131 2.95 1.09 -4.37
C VAL A 131 3.99 2.16 -4.73
N ALA A 132 5.08 1.76 -5.38
CA ALA A 132 6.16 2.67 -5.75
C ALA A 132 5.65 3.79 -6.67
N LYS A 133 4.80 3.46 -7.65
CA LYS A 133 4.23 4.47 -8.55
C LYS A 133 3.29 5.44 -7.81
N THR A 134 2.47 4.93 -6.90
CA THR A 134 1.58 5.75 -6.08
C THR A 134 2.39 6.69 -5.17
N ALA A 135 3.46 6.16 -4.55
CA ALA A 135 4.36 6.91 -3.69
C ALA A 135 5.17 7.98 -4.44
N ASP A 136 5.63 7.70 -5.67
CA ASP A 136 6.29 8.66 -6.57
C ASP A 136 5.39 9.88 -6.83
N LEU A 137 4.13 9.64 -7.21
CA LEU A 137 3.18 10.71 -7.46
C LEU A 137 2.86 11.50 -6.18
N GLY A 138 2.69 10.83 -5.04
CA GLY A 138 2.46 11.49 -3.75
C GLY A 138 3.66 12.33 -3.30
N GLY A 139 4.87 11.80 -3.44
CA GLY A 139 6.10 12.54 -3.19
C GLY A 139 6.23 13.76 -4.10
N LYS A 140 5.88 13.64 -5.37
CA LYS A 140 5.88 14.77 -6.31
C LYS A 140 4.90 15.87 -5.89
N LEU A 141 3.72 15.54 -5.36
CA LEU A 141 2.79 16.54 -4.82
C LEU A 141 3.40 17.36 -3.69
N VAL A 142 4.05 16.68 -2.74
CA VAL A 142 4.67 17.34 -1.59
C VAL A 142 5.92 18.11 -2.00
N TYR A 143 6.89 17.45 -2.61
CA TYR A 143 8.24 18.00 -2.82
C TYR A 143 8.35 18.92 -4.04
N LYS A 144 7.55 18.70 -5.09
CA LYS A 144 7.60 19.55 -6.29
C LYS A 144 6.55 20.67 -6.23
N TYR A 145 5.35 20.37 -5.75
CA TYR A 145 4.22 21.31 -5.79
C TYR A 145 3.85 21.89 -4.42
N GLY A 146 4.52 21.49 -3.33
CA GLY A 146 4.29 22.07 -2.00
C GLY A 146 2.89 21.79 -1.45
N VAL A 147 2.27 20.67 -1.83
CA VAL A 147 0.94 20.27 -1.33
C VAL A 147 1.07 19.75 0.10
N GLY A 148 0.26 20.28 1.01
CA GLY A 148 0.27 19.86 2.42
C GLY A 148 1.48 20.34 3.21
N THR A 149 2.24 21.31 2.68
CA THR A 149 3.33 22.00 3.36
C THR A 149 2.98 23.47 3.56
N LYS A 150 3.60 24.14 4.55
CA LYS A 150 3.49 25.61 4.65
C LYS A 150 4.10 26.22 3.38
N GLN A 151 3.32 27.05 2.68
CA GLN A 151 3.77 27.89 1.58
C GLN A 151 4.03 29.31 2.09
#